data_AF-A0A1E4TQ95-F1
#
_entry.id   AF-A0A1E4TQ95-F1
#
_cell.length_a   1.000
_cell.length_b   1.000
_cell.length_c   1.000
_cell.angle_alpha   90.00
_cell.angle_beta   90.00
_cell.angle_gamma   90.00
#
_symmetry.space_group_name_H-M   'P 1'
#
loop_
_entity.id
_entity.type
_entity.pdbx_description
1 polymer ?
#
loop_
_entity_poly.entity_id
_entity_poly.type
_entity_poly.pdbx_seq_one_letter_code
_entity_poly.pdbx_strand_id
1 'polypeptide(L)'
;MLRSRNITQILLESIQPISGLAPLSASLLSVNGQPLCSVFSKEYDNNVSNKEQDELSSFDPMDNLNIYSLIAVNKFRECTVDDGNKDGWMIVQLDNGYYLALKKLKLLASASASVTAAASQSASASAAAESVGKEDDDSPLILMLVCDDGFPKKISKLKLDRVSEVLEKGLKGYKANSDN
;
A
#
# COMPACT_ATOMS: atom_id res chain seq x y z
N MET A 1 -2.84 -5.47 -17.97
CA MET A 1 -1.70 -5.01 -17.15
C MET A 1 -1.73 -3.50 -17.07
N LEU A 2 -1.84 -2.91 -15.87
CA LEU A 2 -1.64 -1.46 -15.74
C LEU A 2 -0.23 -1.12 -16.22
N ARG A 3 -0.13 -0.17 -17.14
CA ARG A 3 1.17 0.43 -17.48
C ARG A 3 1.63 1.22 -16.26
N SER A 4 2.91 1.13 -15.92
CA SER A 4 3.54 1.87 -14.82
C SER A 4 3.15 3.35 -14.81
N ARG A 5 3.06 3.97 -16.00
CA ARG A 5 2.59 5.36 -16.20
C ARG A 5 1.23 5.68 -15.56
N ASN A 6 0.28 4.73 -15.57
CA ASN A 6 -1.04 4.95 -15.00
C ASN A 6 -1.00 4.88 -13.45
N ILE A 7 -0.17 4.00 -12.89
CA ILE A 7 0.01 3.89 -11.43
C ILE A 7 0.64 5.18 -10.89
N THR A 8 1.67 5.70 -11.55
CA THR A 8 2.31 6.96 -11.17
C THR A 8 1.32 8.12 -11.17
N GLN A 9 0.44 8.23 -12.17
CA GLN A 9 -0.59 9.28 -12.22
C GLN A 9 -1.59 9.17 -11.06
N ILE A 10 -2.06 7.96 -10.76
CA ILE A 10 -2.99 7.71 -9.66
C ILE A 10 -2.33 8.08 -8.31
N LEU A 11 -1.06 7.70 -8.11
CA LEU A 11 -0.32 8.11 -6.92
C LEU A 11 -0.11 9.63 -6.87
N LEU A 12 0.11 10.29 -8.01
CA LEU A 12 0.27 11.74 -8.08
C LEU A 12 -1.01 12.48 -7.65
N GLU A 13 -2.18 11.95 -7.99
CA GLU A 13 -3.46 12.48 -7.51
C GLU A 13 -3.59 12.39 -5.98
N SER A 14 -3.01 11.35 -5.37
CA SER A 14 -3.03 11.16 -3.92
C SER A 14 -2.26 12.24 -3.17
N ILE A 15 -1.20 12.79 -3.76
CA ILE A 15 -0.36 13.82 -3.14
C ILE A 15 -0.76 15.26 -3.51
N GLN A 16 -1.83 15.45 -4.28
CA GLN A 16 -2.29 16.81 -4.60
C GLN A 16 -2.68 17.59 -3.33
N PRO A 17 -2.34 18.88 -3.23
CA PRO A 17 -2.66 19.70 -2.08
C PRO A 17 -4.18 19.84 -1.89
N ILE A 18 -4.61 19.82 -0.63
CA ILE A 18 -5.95 20.20 -0.22
C ILE A 18 -5.80 21.34 0.77
N SER A 19 -6.35 22.50 0.43
CA SER A 19 -6.26 23.71 1.26
C SER A 19 -4.81 24.13 1.57
N GLY A 20 -3.88 23.91 0.63
CA GLY A 20 -2.47 24.26 0.78
C GLY A 20 -1.64 23.27 1.60
N LEU A 21 -2.22 22.14 2.01
CA LEU A 21 -1.51 21.05 2.68
C LEU A 21 -1.48 19.82 1.75
N ALA A 22 -0.31 19.22 1.60
CA ALA A 22 -0.12 18.01 0.79
C ALA A 22 0.65 16.94 1.57
N PRO A 23 0.38 15.65 1.32
CA PRO A 23 1.32 14.59 1.68
C PRO A 23 2.68 14.84 1.02
N LEU A 24 3.75 14.43 1.68
CA LEU A 24 5.12 14.56 1.19
C LEU A 24 5.34 13.59 0.02
N SER A 25 4.91 12.35 0.18
CA SER A 25 5.08 11.31 -0.84
C SER A 25 3.98 10.26 -0.78
N ALA A 26 3.84 9.54 -1.89
CA ALA A 26 3.02 8.35 -1.98
C ALA A 26 3.81 7.24 -2.65
N SER A 27 3.75 6.03 -2.08
CA SER A 27 4.46 4.87 -2.57
C SER A 27 3.57 3.64 -2.61
N LEU A 28 3.68 2.87 -3.69
CA LEU A 28 3.17 1.52 -3.79
C LEU A 28 4.33 0.57 -3.49
N LEU A 29 4.16 -0.25 -2.46
CA LEU A 29 5.18 -1.14 -1.92
C LEU A 29 4.82 -2.59 -2.21
N SER A 30 5.86 -3.39 -2.40
CA SER A 30 5.75 -4.85 -2.35
C SER A 30 5.66 -5.35 -0.90
N VAL A 31 5.32 -6.63 -0.76
CA VAL A 31 5.30 -7.37 0.52
C VAL A 31 6.64 -7.41 1.25
N ASN A 32 7.73 -7.19 0.52
CA ASN A 32 9.09 -7.19 1.05
C ASN A 32 9.55 -5.79 1.46
N GLY A 33 8.70 -4.78 1.31
CA GLY A 33 9.01 -3.39 1.65
C GLY A 33 9.80 -2.68 0.55
N GLN A 34 9.97 -3.30 -0.61
CA GLN A 34 10.56 -2.65 -1.76
C GLN A 34 9.53 -1.70 -2.41
N PRO A 35 9.84 -0.41 -2.58
CA PRO A 35 9.00 0.50 -3.35
C PRO A 35 8.95 0.08 -4.82
N LEU A 36 7.75 -0.17 -5.33
CA LEU A 36 7.49 -0.49 -6.73
C LEU A 36 7.30 0.79 -7.56
N CYS A 37 6.66 1.80 -6.96
CA CYS A 37 6.46 3.10 -7.55
C CYS A 37 6.31 4.14 -6.45
N SER A 38 6.98 5.28 -6.60
CA SER A 38 6.95 6.37 -5.63
C SER A 38 6.79 7.71 -6.35
N VAL A 39 6.05 8.62 -5.73
CA VAL A 39 5.86 9.99 -6.19
C VAL A 39 6.02 10.95 -5.02
N PHE A 40 6.46 12.16 -5.33
CA PHE A 40 6.86 13.17 -4.37
C PHE A 40 6.16 14.48 -4.63
N SER A 41 5.78 15.19 -3.56
CA SER A 41 5.11 16.48 -3.66
C SER A 41 6.12 17.56 -4.05
N LYS A 42 5.76 18.34 -5.07
CA LYS A 42 6.56 19.49 -5.54
C LYS A 42 6.63 20.62 -4.50
N GLU A 43 5.70 20.64 -3.55
CA GLU A 43 5.63 21.66 -2.51
C GLU A 43 6.72 21.48 -1.44
N TYR A 44 7.25 20.27 -1.29
CA TYR A 44 8.38 20.02 -0.39
C TYR A 44 9.68 20.65 -0.94
N ASP A 45 9.94 20.47 -2.23
CA ASP A 45 11.13 20.97 -2.94
C ASP A 45 11.32 22.50 -2.78
N ASN A 46 10.20 23.24 -2.84
CA ASN A 46 10.20 24.70 -2.68
C ASN A 46 10.41 25.19 -1.24
N ASN A 47 10.08 24.36 -0.24
CA ASN A 47 10.23 24.73 1.17
C ASN A 47 11.62 24.38 1.73
N VAL A 48 12.28 23.35 1.18
CA VAL A 48 13.67 23.00 1.53
C VAL A 48 14.66 24.04 1.00
N SER A 49 14.44 24.55 -0.22
CA SER A 49 15.30 25.58 -0.83
C SER A 49 15.32 26.91 -0.07
N ASN A 50 14.36 27.16 0.83
CA ASN A 50 14.32 28.39 1.65
C ASN A 50 14.87 28.19 3.08
N LYS A 51 15.38 26.98 3.42
CA LYS A 51 15.93 26.64 4.74
C LYS A 51 17.44 26.36 4.67
N GLU A 52 18.21 27.22 4.00
CA GLU A 52 19.69 27.13 3.94
C GLU A 52 20.41 27.56 5.25
N GLN A 53 19.88 27.24 6.44
CA GLN A 53 20.53 27.71 7.69
C GLN A 53 20.73 26.70 8.81
N ASP A 54 20.51 25.40 8.57
CA ASP A 54 20.89 24.36 9.55
C ASP A 54 21.23 23.03 8.85
N GLU A 55 22.40 22.98 8.22
CA GLU A 55 22.90 21.86 7.39
C GLU A 55 23.14 20.54 8.15
N LEU A 56 22.95 20.51 9.48
CA LEU A 56 23.16 19.32 10.31
C LEU A 56 21.87 18.59 10.72
N SER A 57 20.69 19.13 10.39
CA SER A 57 19.39 18.59 10.88
C SER A 57 18.34 18.36 9.80
N SER A 58 18.62 18.69 8.53
CA SER A 58 17.68 18.50 7.44
C SER A 58 17.64 17.04 7.00
N PHE A 59 17.00 16.19 7.79
CA PHE A 59 16.64 14.84 7.35
C PHE A 59 15.66 14.95 6.20
N ASP A 60 16.11 14.67 4.97
CA ASP A 60 15.21 14.52 3.84
C ASP A 60 14.38 13.23 4.06
N PRO A 61 13.05 13.33 4.23
CA PRO A 61 12.18 12.17 4.31
C PRO A 61 12.21 11.33 3.02
N MET A 62 12.69 11.87 1.90
CA MET A 62 12.83 11.14 0.63
C MET A 62 14.01 10.17 0.65
N ASP A 63 15.13 10.56 1.27
CA ASP A 63 16.30 9.69 1.41
C ASP A 63 15.99 8.45 2.28
N ASN A 64 15.01 8.59 3.16
CA ASN A 64 14.61 7.56 4.12
C ASN A 64 13.42 6.70 3.66
N LEU A 65 13.01 6.82 2.39
CA LEU A 65 11.84 6.10 1.89
C LEU A 65 11.96 4.57 2.04
N ASN A 66 13.16 4.02 1.87
CA ASN A 66 13.42 2.60 2.09
C ASN A 66 13.19 2.20 3.55
N ILE A 67 13.61 3.05 4.50
CA ILE A 67 13.40 2.83 5.93
C ILE A 67 11.90 2.88 6.24
N TYR A 68 11.19 3.89 5.74
CA TYR A 68 9.74 4.01 5.93
C TYR A 68 8.97 2.83 5.33
N SER A 69 9.42 2.33 4.19
CA SER A 69 8.80 1.17 3.54
C SER A 69 9.00 -0.12 4.35
N LEU A 70 10.18 -0.30 4.95
CA LEU A 70 10.45 -1.41 5.87
C LEU A 70 9.62 -1.30 7.15
N ILE A 71 9.52 -0.10 7.73
CA ILE A 71 8.66 0.17 8.90
C ILE A 71 7.20 -0.20 8.57
N ALA A 72 6.71 0.23 7.40
CA ALA A 72 5.34 -0.05 6.96
C ALA A 72 5.05 -1.56 6.88
N VAL A 73 5.95 -2.33 6.28
CA VAL A 73 5.80 -3.79 6.17
C VAL A 73 5.88 -4.47 7.53
N ASN A 74 6.86 -4.09 8.36
CA ASN A 74 6.99 -4.66 9.70
C ASN A 74 5.74 -4.40 10.54
N LYS A 75 5.16 -3.20 10.45
CA LYS A 75 3.91 -2.86 11.15
C LYS A 75 2.72 -3.72 10.70
N PHE A 76 2.59 -4.01 9.42
CA PHE A 76 1.54 -4.94 8.97
C PHE A 76 1.78 -6.38 9.43
N ARG A 77 3.04 -6.84 9.54
CA ARG A 77 3.37 -8.17 10.09
C ARG A 77 3.08 -8.28 11.59
N GLU A 78 3.30 -7.19 12.34
CA GLU A 78 2.95 -7.14 13.77
C GLU A 78 1.42 -7.16 13.98
N CYS A 79 0.66 -6.49 13.11
CA CYS A 79 -0.79 -6.38 13.24
C CYS A 79 -1.58 -7.62 12.77
N THR A 80 -0.95 -8.61 12.11
CA THR A 80 -1.66 -9.80 11.59
C THR A 80 -2.13 -10.79 12.65
N VAL A 81 -1.81 -10.61 13.94
CA VAL A 81 -2.07 -11.63 14.97
C VAL A 81 -3.37 -11.44 15.75
N ASP A 82 -3.90 -10.23 15.95
CA ASP A 82 -5.03 -10.07 16.90
C ASP A 82 -6.00 -8.90 16.66
N ASP A 83 -5.74 -8.00 15.71
CA ASP A 83 -6.54 -6.78 15.63
C ASP A 83 -7.68 -6.94 14.61
N GLY A 84 -8.91 -6.76 15.05
CA GLY A 84 -10.14 -6.75 14.24
C GLY A 84 -10.22 -5.62 13.21
N ASN A 85 -9.08 -5.15 12.69
CA ASN A 85 -8.92 -4.13 11.68
C ASN A 85 -9.33 -4.66 10.29
N LYS A 86 -10.66 -4.81 10.11
CA LYS A 86 -11.29 -5.30 8.85
C LYS A 86 -10.99 -4.41 7.63
N ASP A 87 -10.59 -3.16 7.88
CA ASP A 87 -10.38 -2.16 6.83
C ASP A 87 -8.94 -2.15 6.28
N GLY A 88 -7.99 -2.84 6.93
CA GLY A 88 -6.63 -3.04 6.42
C GLY A 88 -5.81 -1.74 6.27
N TRP A 89 -6.18 -0.68 6.98
CA TRP A 89 -5.43 0.59 7.01
C TRP A 89 -4.93 0.90 8.43
N MET A 90 -3.84 1.64 8.54
CA MET A 90 -3.29 2.05 9.83
C MET A 90 -2.51 3.37 9.70
N ILE A 91 -2.25 3.99 10.85
CA ILE A 91 -1.36 5.16 10.96
C ILE A 91 -0.19 4.78 11.86
N VAL A 92 1.02 5.09 11.41
CA VAL A 92 2.25 4.88 12.17
C VAL A 92 2.88 6.25 12.40
N GLN A 93 3.01 6.65 13.67
CA GLN A 93 3.70 7.88 14.03
C GLN A 93 5.22 7.66 13.94
N LEU A 94 5.94 8.61 13.37
CA LEU A 94 7.40 8.64 13.34
C LEU A 94 7.90 9.73 14.31
N ASP A 95 9.10 9.54 14.86
CA ASP A 95 9.64 10.42 15.90
C ASP A 95 10.09 11.81 15.39
N ASN A 96 10.06 12.02 14.08
CA ASN A 96 10.56 13.21 13.38
C ASN A 96 9.47 14.18 12.93
N GLY A 97 8.28 14.13 13.53
CA GLY A 97 7.15 15.00 13.16
C GLY A 97 6.41 14.56 11.89
N TYR A 98 6.68 13.35 11.42
CA TYR A 98 5.99 12.72 10.31
C TYR A 98 5.14 11.55 10.79
N TYR A 99 4.19 11.15 9.95
CA TYR A 99 3.48 9.90 10.11
C TYR A 99 3.28 9.21 8.76
N LEU A 100 3.13 7.89 8.82
CA LEU A 100 2.78 7.06 7.68
C LEU A 100 1.30 6.72 7.74
N ALA A 101 0.56 6.99 6.66
CA ALA A 101 -0.76 6.41 6.46
C ALA A 101 -0.64 5.23 5.50
N LEU A 102 -1.04 4.05 5.96
CA LEU A 102 -0.77 2.78 5.31
C LEU A 102 -2.07 2.04 5.01
N LYS A 103 -2.14 1.38 3.85
CA LYS A 103 -3.26 0.49 3.50
C LYS A 103 -2.83 -0.70 2.68
N LYS A 104 -3.29 -1.87 3.09
CA LYS A 104 -3.15 -3.12 2.36
C LYS A 104 -4.19 -3.16 1.23
N LEU A 105 -3.75 -3.37 -0.01
CA LEU A 105 -4.66 -3.50 -1.15
C LEU A 105 -5.30 -4.90 -1.16
N LYS A 106 -6.61 -4.94 -1.39
CA LYS A 106 -7.39 -6.17 -1.55
C LYS A 106 -7.48 -6.51 -3.03
N LEU A 107 -6.47 -7.22 -3.53
CA LEU A 107 -6.47 -7.71 -4.91
C LEU A 107 -7.38 -8.93 -4.99
N LEU A 108 -8.51 -8.83 -5.69
CA LEU A 108 -9.34 -10.00 -5.96
C LEU A 108 -8.57 -10.89 -6.93
N ALA A 109 -8.17 -12.08 -6.47
CA ALA A 109 -7.65 -13.13 -7.33
C ALA A 109 -8.61 -13.30 -8.53
N SER A 110 -8.06 -13.16 -9.74
CA SER A 110 -8.82 -13.43 -10.95
C SER A 110 -9.21 -14.90 -10.90
N ALA A 111 -10.50 -15.19 -10.67
CA ALA A 111 -11.03 -16.53 -10.66
C ALA A 111 -10.53 -17.25 -11.91
N SER A 112 -9.61 -18.19 -11.72
CA SER A 112 -9.22 -19.10 -12.78
C SER A 112 -10.48 -19.91 -13.07
N ALA A 113 -11.12 -19.64 -14.21
CA ALA A 113 -12.24 -20.43 -14.67
C ALA A 113 -11.71 -21.84 -14.97
N SER A 114 -11.78 -22.73 -13.98
CA SER A 114 -11.67 -24.15 -14.21
C SER A 114 -12.91 -24.56 -15.00
N VAL A 115 -12.75 -24.68 -16.31
CA VAL A 115 -13.73 -25.36 -17.17
C VAL A 115 -13.60 -26.85 -16.86
N THR A 116 -14.28 -27.32 -15.82
CA THR A 116 -14.43 -28.76 -15.58
C THR A 116 -15.62 -29.23 -16.41
N ALA A 117 -15.31 -29.83 -17.54
CA ALA A 117 -16.27 -30.52 -18.39
C ALA A 117 -17.05 -31.58 -17.59
N ALA A 118 -18.34 -31.68 -17.90
CA ALA A 118 -19.26 -32.64 -17.30
C ALA A 118 -18.85 -34.10 -17.56
N ALA A 119 -18.90 -34.92 -16.52
CA ALA A 119 -19.18 -36.35 -16.63
C ALA A 119 -19.91 -36.82 -15.37
N SER A 120 -21.12 -37.34 -15.58
CA SER A 120 -22.04 -37.89 -14.59
C SER A 120 -21.49 -39.17 -13.94
N GLN A 121 -21.71 -39.36 -12.62
CA GLN A 121 -22.38 -40.53 -11.99
C GLN A 121 -22.09 -40.65 -10.47
N SER A 122 -23.18 -40.57 -9.70
CA SER A 122 -23.61 -41.33 -8.50
C SER A 122 -22.67 -41.73 -7.32
N ALA A 123 -23.22 -41.50 -6.12
CA ALA A 123 -23.15 -42.30 -4.87
C ALA A 123 -22.12 -41.98 -3.77
N SER A 124 -22.64 -41.32 -2.73
CA SER A 124 -22.55 -41.56 -1.27
C SER A 124 -21.23 -41.60 -0.47
N ALA A 125 -21.33 -40.89 0.68
CA ALA A 125 -20.69 -41.09 1.99
C ALA A 125 -19.38 -40.33 2.31
N SER A 126 -19.56 -39.19 3.01
CA SER A 126 -19.01 -38.88 4.34
C SER A 126 -17.57 -39.34 4.65
N ALA A 127 -16.63 -38.40 4.51
CA ALA A 127 -15.55 -38.20 5.47
C ALA A 127 -15.10 -36.73 5.40
N ALA A 128 -15.33 -35.99 6.49
CA ALA A 128 -14.74 -34.69 6.71
C ALA A 128 -13.23 -34.86 6.81
N ALA A 129 -12.54 -34.59 5.71
CA ALA A 129 -11.11 -34.30 5.72
C ALA A 129 -11.00 -32.77 5.69
N GLU A 130 -10.69 -32.18 6.84
CA GLU A 130 -10.16 -30.82 6.94
C GLU A 130 -8.94 -30.73 6.03
N SER A 131 -9.15 -30.13 4.87
CA SER A 131 -8.07 -29.65 4.02
C SER A 131 -7.62 -28.31 4.58
N VAL A 132 -6.77 -28.39 5.61
CA VAL A 132 -5.83 -27.32 5.93
C VAL A 132 -4.86 -27.27 4.75
N GLY A 133 -5.08 -26.34 3.83
CA GLY A 133 -4.27 -26.24 2.63
C GLY A 133 -4.88 -25.31 1.58
N LYS A 134 -4.72 -24.01 1.78
CA LYS A 134 -4.17 -23.10 0.77
C LYS A 134 -3.83 -21.78 1.45
N GLU A 135 -2.55 -21.57 1.66
CA GLU A 135 -1.97 -20.24 1.71
C GLU A 135 -2.40 -19.55 0.41
N ASP A 136 -3.45 -18.74 0.48
CA ASP A 136 -3.71 -17.68 -0.48
C ASP A 136 -2.58 -16.67 -0.30
N ASP A 137 -1.42 -17.01 -0.87
CA ASP A 137 -0.25 -16.14 -1.05
C ASP A 137 -0.59 -15.10 -2.15
N ASP A 138 -1.71 -14.40 -1.96
CA ASP A 138 -2.04 -13.17 -2.66
C ASP A 138 -1.07 -12.13 -2.14
N SER A 139 0.13 -12.03 -2.71
CA SER A 139 1.18 -11.11 -2.27
C SER A 139 0.64 -9.68 -2.15
N PRO A 140 0.32 -9.20 -0.93
CA PRO A 140 -0.44 -7.99 -0.80
C PRO A 140 0.42 -6.77 -1.11
N LEU A 141 -0.02 -5.97 -2.07
CA LEU A 141 0.58 -4.66 -2.27
C LEU A 141 0.16 -3.72 -1.14
N ILE A 142 1.09 -2.87 -0.71
CA ILE A 142 0.85 -1.89 0.35
C ILE A 142 0.94 -0.49 -0.24
N LEU A 143 -0.08 0.32 0.02
CA LEU A 143 -0.07 1.75 -0.27
C LEU A 143 0.42 2.51 0.97
N MET A 144 1.40 3.38 0.78
CA MET A 144 1.98 4.21 1.82
C MET A 144 1.90 5.68 1.42
N LEU A 145 1.41 6.53 2.32
CA LEU A 145 1.52 7.99 2.26
C LEU A 145 2.42 8.45 3.39
N VAL A 146 3.40 9.30 3.07
CA VAL A 146 4.24 9.99 4.06
C VAL A 146 3.68 11.40 4.23
N CYS A 147 3.35 11.76 5.47
CA CYS A 147 2.70 13.01 5.81
C CYS A 147 3.44 13.72 6.94
N ASP A 148 3.43 15.04 6.93
CA ASP A 148 3.76 15.88 8.08
C ASP A 148 2.63 15.86 9.11
N ASP A 149 2.95 16.05 10.39
CA ASP A 149 1.97 16.11 11.48
C ASP A 149 0.92 17.20 11.32
N GLY A 150 1.22 18.26 10.56
CA GLY A 150 0.25 19.28 10.15
C GLY A 150 -0.82 18.76 9.18
N PHE A 151 -0.59 17.63 8.49
CA PHE A 151 -1.53 17.06 7.53
C PHE A 151 -2.63 16.23 8.23
N PRO A 152 -3.93 16.53 8.04
CA PRO A 152 -4.99 15.86 8.79
C PRO A 152 -5.10 14.36 8.51
N LYS A 153 -5.03 13.54 9.58
CA LYS A 153 -5.14 12.06 9.53
C LYS A 153 -6.41 11.53 8.85
N LYS A 154 -7.53 12.26 8.97
CA LYS A 154 -8.79 11.90 8.29
C LYS A 154 -8.70 12.09 6.77
N ILE A 155 -7.98 13.13 6.33
CA ILE A 155 -7.80 13.43 4.91
C ILE A 155 -6.82 12.45 4.28
N SER A 156 -5.75 12.06 4.98
CA SER A 156 -4.83 11.03 4.50
C SER A 156 -5.55 9.70 4.32
N LYS A 157 -6.39 9.27 5.28
CA LYS A 157 -7.26 8.09 5.09
C LYS A 157 -8.16 8.22 3.85
N LEU A 158 -8.87 9.34 3.69
CA LEU A 158 -9.77 9.53 2.55
C LEU A 158 -9.03 9.44 1.19
N LYS A 159 -7.84 10.06 1.10
CA LYS A 159 -6.97 9.97 -0.09
C LYS A 159 -6.53 8.53 -0.35
N LEU A 160 -6.10 7.84 0.69
CA LEU A 160 -5.68 6.44 0.65
C LEU A 160 -6.82 5.52 0.19
N ASP A 161 -8.04 5.73 0.70
CA ASP A 161 -9.23 4.99 0.32
C ASP A 161 -9.56 5.17 -1.16
N ARG A 162 -9.60 6.42 -1.65
CA ARG A 162 -9.85 6.71 -3.07
C ARG A 162 -8.82 6.06 -3.98
N VAL A 163 -7.54 6.18 -3.63
CA VAL A 163 -6.43 5.65 -4.43
C VAL A 163 -6.46 4.13 -4.42
N SER A 164 -6.71 3.52 -3.26
CA SER A 164 -6.83 2.06 -3.15
C SER A 164 -7.94 1.51 -4.01
N GLU A 165 -9.12 2.16 -4.06
CA GLU A 165 -10.24 1.70 -4.87
C GLU A 165 -9.89 1.69 -6.37
N VAL A 166 -9.23 2.73 -6.85
CA VAL A 166 -8.79 2.83 -8.24
C VAL A 166 -7.70 1.79 -8.55
N LEU A 167 -6.73 1.62 -7.65
CA LEU A 167 -5.66 0.65 -7.81
C LEU A 167 -6.16 -0.79 -7.74
N GLU A 168 -7.07 -1.14 -6.83
CA GLU A 168 -7.66 -2.48 -6.71
C GLU A 168 -8.44 -2.87 -7.97
N LYS A 169 -9.22 -1.94 -8.53
CA LYS A 169 -9.91 -2.15 -9.82
C LYS A 169 -8.92 -2.31 -10.97
N GLY A 170 -7.87 -1.49 -10.99
CA GLY A 170 -6.86 -1.52 -12.03
C GLY A 170 -6.00 -2.79 -11.99
N LEU A 171 -5.52 -3.15 -10.80
CA LEU A 171 -4.55 -4.22 -10.56
C LEU A 171 -5.24 -5.58 -10.40
N LYS A 172 -6.51 -5.72 -10.79
CA LYS A 172 -7.21 -7.00 -10.79
C LYS A 172 -6.44 -8.03 -11.61
N GLY A 173 -6.09 -9.15 -10.98
CA GLY A 173 -5.29 -10.21 -11.59
C GLY A 173 -3.77 -9.95 -11.62
N TYR A 174 -3.28 -8.90 -10.96
CA TYR A 174 -1.86 -8.77 -10.67
C TYR A 174 -1.44 -9.89 -9.72
N LYS A 175 -0.46 -10.69 -10.14
CA LYS A 175 0.28 -11.58 -9.25
C LYS A 175 1.66 -10.96 -9.09
N ALA A 176 2.10 -10.76 -7.86
CA ALA A 176 3.50 -10.45 -7.65
C ALA A 176 4.29 -11.66 -8.18
N ASN A 177 5.22 -11.43 -9.10
CA ASN A 177 6.13 -12.48 -9.51
C ASN A 177 7.00 -12.79 -8.30
N SER A 178 6.68 -13.88 -7.61
CA SER A 178 7.59 -14.56 -6.68
C SER A 178 8.66 -15.30 -7.49
N ASP A 179 9.44 -14.58 -8.29
CA ASP A 179 10.53 -15.15 -9.08
C ASP A 179 11.89 -14.85 -8.43
N ASN A 180 12.47 -15.95 -7.91
CA ASN A 180 13.86 -16.26 -7.54
C ASN A 180 14.50 -15.63 -6.30
#